data_AF-A0A132MG84-F1
#
_entry.id   AF-A0A132MG84-F1
#
_cell.length_a   1.000
_cell.length_b   1.000
_cell.length_c   1.000
_cell.angle_alpha   90.00
_cell.angle_beta   90.00
_cell.angle_gamma   90.00
#
_symmetry.space_group_name_H-M   'P 1'
#
loop_
_entity.id
_entity.type
_entity.pdbx_description
1 polymer ?
#
loop_
_entity_poly.entity_id
_entity_poly.type
_entity_poly.pdbx_seq_one_letter_code
_entity_poly.pdbx_strand_id
1 'polypeptide(L)' 'MPEIRVHDHDSLDSALRRFKKDLAKAGVLKELKKRRHYEKPGVKRRKKAEAARSRKRRG' A
#
# COMPACT_ATOMS: atom_id res chain seq x y z
N MET A 1 -1.62 2.67 -11.18
CA MET A 1 -1.68 3.86 -10.31
C MET A 1 -3.15 4.12 -10.02
N PRO A 2 -3.58 4.43 -8.79
CA PRO A 2 -5.01 4.62 -8.51
C PRO A 2 -5.51 5.91 -9.19
N GLU A 3 -6.62 5.79 -9.91
CA GLU A 3 -7.36 6.92 -10.47
C GLU A 3 -8.78 6.93 -9.89
N ILE A 4 -9.32 8.11 -9.60
CA ILE A 4 -10.71 8.27 -9.16
C ILE A 4 -11.37 9.33 -10.01
N ARG A 5 -12.48 8.96 -10.62
CA ARG A 5 -13.37 9.88 -11.34
C ARG A 5 -14.40 10.40 -10.35
N VAL A 6 -14.40 11.71 -10.14
CA VAL A 6 -15.37 12.40 -9.29
C VAL A 6 -16.57 12.77 -10.17
N HIS A 7 -17.78 12.47 -9.72
CA HIS A 7 -19.03 12.91 -10.37
C HIS A 7 -19.59 14.13 -9.65
N ASP A 8 -20.44 14.91 -10.33
CA ASP A 8 -20.97 16.20 -9.84
C ASP A 8 -21.76 16.11 -8.51
N HIS A 9 -22.21 14.91 -8.13
CA HIS A 9 -22.89 14.66 -6.85
C HIS A 9 -21.98 14.12 -5.72
N ASP A 10 -20.72 13.78 -6.00
CA ASP A 10 -19.79 13.30 -4.98
C ASP A 10 -19.14 14.49 -4.25
N SER A 11 -19.18 14.47 -2.91
CA SER A 11 -18.43 15.44 -2.11
C SER A 11 -16.92 15.20 -2.23
N LEU A 12 -16.14 16.28 -2.26
CA LEU A 12 -14.66 16.22 -2.35
C LEU A 12 -14.05 15.29 -1.29
N ASP A 13 -14.57 15.34 -0.06
CA ASP A 13 -14.09 14.50 1.03
C ASP A 13 -14.30 13.00 0.75
N SER A 14 -15.45 12.63 0.17
CA SER A 14 -15.75 11.25 -0.23
C SER A 14 -14.79 10.74 -1.29
N ALA A 15 -14.48 11.57 -2.29
CA ALA A 15 -13.50 11.24 -3.33
C ALA A 15 -12.10 11.04 -2.75
N LEU A 16 -11.65 11.94 -1.87
CA LEU A 16 -10.36 11.84 -1.18
C LEU A 16 -10.27 10.58 -0.30
N ARG A 17 -11.36 10.21 0.36
CA ARG A 17 -11.41 9.04 1.23
C ARG A 17 -11.32 7.75 0.41
N ARG A 18 -12.00 7.66 -0.73
CA ARG A 18 -11.86 6.55 -1.69
C ARG A 18 -10.42 6.50 -2.23
N PHE A 19 -9.83 7.64 -2.57
CA PHE A 19 -8.48 7.71 -3.13
C PHE A 19 -7.42 7.21 -2.14
N LYS A 20 -7.53 7.62 -0.87
CA LYS A 20 -6.67 7.12 0.21
C LYS A 20 -6.82 5.62 0.40
N LYS A 21 -8.04 5.08 0.29
CA LYS A 21 -8.30 3.64 0.39
C LYS A 21 -7.68 2.86 -0.77
N ASP A 22 -7.79 3.38 -2.00
CA ASP A 22 -7.22 2.73 -3.18
C ASP A 22 -5.70 2.84 -3.23
N LEU A 23 -5.11 3.95 -2.77
CA LEU A 23 -3.66 4.06 -2.52
C LEU A 23 -3.16 3.03 -1.50
N ALA A 24 -3.91 2.83 -0.41
CA ALA A 24 -3.57 1.85 0.61
C ALA A 24 -3.66 0.41 0.07
N LYS A 25 -4.71 0.09 -0.71
CA LYS A 25 -4.86 -1.22 -1.38
C LYS A 25 -3.77 -1.47 -2.41
N ALA A 26 -3.46 -0.47 -3.24
CA ALA A 26 -2.42 -0.56 -4.25
C ALA A 26 -1.01 -0.71 -3.63
N GLY A 27 -0.84 -0.40 -2.35
CA GLY A 27 0.41 -0.59 -1.63
C GLY A 27 1.52 0.37 -2.07
N VAL A 28 1.19 1.45 -2.78
CA VAL A 28 2.12 2.42 -3.35
C VAL A 28 3.07 2.97 -2.28
N LEU A 29 2.55 3.36 -1.12
CA LEU A 29 3.35 3.87 -0.01
C LEU A 29 4.33 2.82 0.58
N LYS A 30 3.92 1.55 0.58
CA LYS A 30 4.76 0.44 1.05
C LYS A 30 5.89 0.15 0.07
N GLU A 31 5.59 0.23 -1.22
CA GLU A 31 6.58 0.11 -2.28
C GLU A 31 7.59 1.25 -2.26
N LEU A 32 7.12 2.49 -2.09
CA LEU A 32 7.96 3.67 -1.94
C LEU A 32 8.97 3.47 -0.80
N LYS A 33 8.50 3.08 0.39
CA LYS A 33 9.37 2.78 1.54
C LYS A 33 10.40 1.68 1.24
N LYS A 34 10.02 0.64 0.49
CA LYS A 34 10.92 -0.48 0.13
C LYS A 34 11.97 -0.08 -0.91
N ARG A 35 11.66 0.91 -1.76
CA ARG A 35 12.56 1.42 -2.81
C ARG A 35 13.43 2.60 -2.36
N ARG A 36 13.15 3.23 -1.21
CA ARG A 36 13.91 4.39 -0.69
C ARG A 36 15.41 4.14 -0.54
N HIS A 37 15.83 2.90 -0.26
CA HIS A 37 17.24 2.52 -0.15
C HIS A 37 17.45 1.14 -0.74
N TYR A 38 18.67 0.88 -1.22
CA TYR A 38 19.05 -0.47 -1.62
C TYR A 38 19.01 -1.40 -0.41
N GLU A 39 18.46 -2.59 -0.63
CA GLU A 39 18.39 -3.63 0.39
C GLU A 39 18.86 -4.93 -0.24
N LYS A 40 19.86 -5.56 0.37
CA LYS A 40 20.49 -6.80 -0.12
C LYS A 40 19.42 -7.87 -0.33
N PRO A 41 19.48 -8.69 -1.41
CA PRO A 41 18.47 -9.70 -1.70
C PRO A 41 18.17 -10.66 -0.53
N GLY A 42 19.18 -11.00 0.29
CA GLY A 42 18.98 -11.80 1.50
C GLY A 42 18.07 -11.13 2.54
N VAL A 43 18.27 -9.84 2.79
CA VAL A 43 17.44 -9.05 3.73
C VAL A 43 16.01 -8.91 3.22
N LYS A 44 15.85 -8.67 1.90
CA LYS A 44 14.52 -8.65 1.25
C LYS A 44 13.76 -9.97 1.42
N ARG A 45 14.44 -11.11 1.25
CA ARG A 45 13.86 -12.46 1.43
C ARG A 45 13.45 -12.69 2.89
N ARG A 46 14.31 -12.34 3.85
CA ARG A 46 14.03 -12.46 5.28
C ARG A 46 12.82 -11.63 5.71
N LYS A 47 12.78 -10.34 5.36
CA LYS A 47 11.64 -9.45 5.67
C LYS A 47 10.32 -9.94 5.06
N LYS A 48 10.36 -10.51 3.84
CA LYS A 48 9.17 -11.10 3.21
C LYS A 48 8.64 -12.31 4.00
N ALA A 49 9.52 -13.20 4.44
CA ALA A 49 9.16 -14.37 5.24
C ALA A 49 8.61 -14.00 6.62
N GLU A 50 9.23 -13.04 7.30
CA GLU A 50 8.76 -12.52 8.59
C GLU A 50 7.37 -11.88 8.47
N ALA A 51 7.14 -11.08 7.43
CA ALA A 51 5.83 -10.48 7.17
C ALA A 51 4.73 -11.51 6.86
N ALA A 52 5.08 -12.61 6.18
CA ALA A 52 4.13 -13.70 5.93
C ALA A 52 3.76 -14.45 7.23
N ARG A 53 4.77 -14.73 8.07
CA ARG A 53 4.57 -15.38 9.38
C ARG A 53 3.74 -14.52 10.32
N SER A 54 3.99 -13.21 10.39
CA SER A 54 3.22 -12.30 11.24
C SER A 54 1.76 -12.16 10.79
N ARG A 55 1.49 -12.23 9.48
CA ARG A 55 0.13 -12.25 8.95
C ARG A 55 -0.61 -13.54 9.29
N LYS A 56 0.06 -14.69 9.22
CA LYS A 56 -0.51 -16.00 9.58
C LYS A 56 -0.83 -16.11 11.07
N ARG A 57 -0.10 -15.41 11.93
CA ARG A 57 -0.36 -15.38 13.39
C ARG A 57 -1.49 -14.43 13.82
N ARG A 58 -1.93 -13.54 12.92
CA ARG A 58 -2.95 -12.51 13.21
C ARG A 58 -4.34 -12.87 12.69
N GLY A 59 -4.46 -13.90 11.85
CA GLY A 59 -5.73 -14.51 11.45
C GLY A 59 -5.90 -15.83 12.19
#